data_AF-A0A2E7CFQ1-F1
#
_entry.id   AF-A0A2E7CFQ1-F1
#
_cell.length_a   1.000
_cell.length_b   1.000
_cell.length_c   1.000
_cell.angle_alpha   90.00
_cell.angle_beta   90.00
_cell.angle_gamma   90.00
#
_symmetry.space_group_name_H-M   'P 1'
#
loop_
_entity.id
_entity.type
_entity.pdbx_description
1 polymer ?
#
loop_
_entity_poly.entity_id
_entity_poly.type
_entity_poly.pdbx_seq_one_letter_code
_entity_poly.pdbx_strand_id
1 'polypeptide(L)'
;MLRIEKQFNRFERVLAKVFRAPNEVLRPLDSMNSLIWELADGHHDFQSIVQHLNDAFHEEATPVVERSTAAVRGFVALGVMKLLPSTATPSWSTDPGLVPEGQTIVQRPPDMDQWS
;
A
#
# COMPACT_ATOMS: atom_id res chain seq x y z
N MET A 1 -4.89 -2.36 6.18
CA MET A 1 -5.09 -3.41 5.15
C MET A 1 -5.02 -2.79 3.77
N LEU A 2 -4.23 -3.36 2.86
CA LEU A 2 -4.10 -2.87 1.49
C LEU A 2 -5.18 -3.50 0.59
N ARG A 3 -5.92 -2.66 -0.15
CA ARG A 3 -6.95 -3.05 -1.13
C ARG A 3 -6.44 -2.72 -2.53
N ILE A 4 -6.39 -3.72 -3.40
CA ILE A 4 -6.05 -3.54 -4.82
C ILE A 4 -7.12 -4.24 -5.64
N GLU A 5 -7.54 -3.63 -6.75
CA GLU A 5 -8.45 -4.25 -7.69
C GLU A 5 -7.78 -5.48 -8.32
N LYS A 6 -8.46 -6.62 -8.32
CA LYS A 6 -7.96 -7.80 -9.03
C LYS A 6 -8.14 -7.56 -10.54
N GLN A 7 -7.04 -7.47 -11.27
CA GLN A 7 -7.09 -7.46 -12.73
C GLN A 7 -7.48 -8.86 -13.24
N PHE A 8 -8.78 -9.10 -13.42
CA PHE A 8 -9.27 -10.36 -14.00
C PHE A 8 -9.05 -10.38 -15.51
N ASN A 9 -8.41 -11.44 -15.99
CA ASN A 9 -8.34 -11.71 -17.42
C ASN A 9 -9.73 -12.14 -17.96
N ARG A 10 -9.96 -12.09 -19.28
CA ARG A 10 -11.30 -12.32 -19.87
C ARG A 10 -11.95 -13.64 -19.42
N PHE A 11 -11.16 -14.70 -19.31
CA PHE A 11 -11.60 -16.00 -18.80
C PHE A 11 -11.94 -15.97 -17.31
N GLU A 12 -11.07 -15.38 -16.49
CA GLU A 12 -11.31 -15.27 -15.05
C GLU A 12 -12.54 -14.41 -14.73
N ARG A 13 -12.91 -13.44 -15.58
CA ARG A 13 -14.13 -12.63 -15.41
C ARG A 13 -15.42 -13.45 -15.56
N VAL A 14 -15.40 -14.47 -16.42
CA VAL A 14 -16.51 -15.42 -16.56
C VAL A 14 -16.59 -16.31 -15.32
N LEU A 15 -15.46 -16.85 -14.85
CA LEU A 15 -15.42 -17.62 -13.60
C LEU A 15 -15.82 -16.78 -12.38
N ALA A 16 -15.34 -15.54 -12.27
CA ALA A 16 -15.67 -14.65 -11.14
C ALA A 16 -17.16 -14.38 -11.04
N LYS A 17 -17.86 -14.22 -12.19
CA LYS A 17 -19.33 -14.11 -12.23
C LYS A 17 -20.04 -15.38 -11.79
N VAL A 18 -19.51 -16.56 -12.16
CA VAL A 18 -20.09 -17.86 -11.78
C VAL A 18 -19.89 -18.14 -10.29
N PHE A 19 -18.72 -17.81 -9.73
CA PHE A 19 -18.35 -18.12 -8.35
C PHE A 19 -18.56 -16.97 -7.34
N ARG A 20 -19.10 -15.81 -7.77
CA ARG A 20 -19.18 -14.58 -6.95
C ARG A 20 -17.86 -14.26 -6.23
N ALA A 21 -16.75 -14.42 -6.94
CA ALA A 21 -15.43 -14.21 -6.36
C ALA A 21 -15.25 -12.72 -5.97
N PRO A 22 -14.67 -12.41 -4.80
CA PRO A 22 -14.42 -11.03 -4.42
C PRO A 22 -13.50 -10.34 -5.43
N ASN A 23 -13.90 -9.15 -5.89
CA ASN A 23 -13.17 -8.39 -6.91
C ASN A 23 -11.94 -7.65 -6.36
N GLU A 24 -11.73 -7.73 -5.05
CA GLU A 24 -10.70 -7.01 -4.31
C GLU A 24 -9.71 -8.00 -3.72
N VAL A 25 -8.42 -7.69 -3.84
CA VAL A 25 -7.37 -8.40 -3.13
C VAL A 25 -7.12 -7.67 -1.81
N LEU A 26 -7.49 -8.32 -0.71
CA LEU A 26 -7.15 -7.88 0.65
C LEU A 26 -5.78 -8.48 1.01
N ARG A 27 -4.76 -7.65 1.09
CA ARG A 27 -3.45 -8.06 1.63
C ARG A 27 -3.36 -7.55 3.08
N PRO A 28 -3.40 -8.45 4.08
CA PRO A 28 -3.00 -8.06 5.43
C PRO A 28 -1.52 -7.71 5.37
N LEU A 29 -1.20 -6.46 5.69
CA LEU A 29 0.19 -6.03 5.89
C LEU A 29 0.55 -6.38 7.33
N ASP A 30 1.77 -6.88 7.54
CA ASP A 30 2.32 -6.94 8.90
C ASP A 30 2.52 -5.52 9.44
N SER A 31 2.75 -5.41 10.75
CA SER A 31 2.84 -4.11 11.43
C SER A 31 3.90 -3.20 10.79
N MET A 32 5.03 -3.78 10.38
CA MET A 32 6.14 -3.06 9.77
C MET A 32 5.81 -2.52 8.37
N ASN A 33 5.25 -3.37 7.50
CA ASN A 33 4.86 -2.93 6.16
C ASN A 33 3.68 -1.96 6.20
N SER A 34 2.82 -2.05 7.21
CA SER A 34 1.75 -1.08 7.44
C SER A 34 2.31 0.31 7.75
N LEU A 35 3.32 0.41 8.61
CA LEU A 35 3.98 1.69 8.91
C LEU A 35 4.70 2.26 7.68
N ILE A 36 5.40 1.42 6.91
CA ILE A 36 6.02 1.85 5.63
C ILE A 36 4.97 2.40 4.68
N TRP A 37 3.82 1.73 4.58
CA TRP A 37 2.73 2.15 3.72
C TRP A 37 2.15 3.50 4.16
N GLU A 38 1.95 3.68 5.45
CA GLU A 38 1.41 4.93 6.03
C GLU A 38 2.35 6.11 5.83
N LEU A 39 3.66 5.91 5.99
CA LEU A 39 4.67 6.95 5.81
C LEU A 39 5.01 7.21 4.33
N ALA A 40 4.51 6.40 3.38
CA ALA A 40 4.75 6.57 1.96
C ALA A 40 3.78 7.58 1.32
N ASP A 41 3.67 8.76 1.93
CA ASP A 41 2.72 9.83 1.59
C ASP A 41 3.29 10.88 0.62
N GLY A 42 4.60 10.80 0.33
CA GLY A 42 5.32 11.74 -0.52
C GLY A 42 6.06 12.85 0.24
N HIS A 43 5.91 12.95 1.57
CA HIS A 43 6.63 13.90 2.42
C HIS A 43 7.86 13.27 3.07
N HIS A 44 7.85 11.96 3.30
CA HIS A 44 8.97 11.24 3.90
C HIS A 44 9.91 10.63 2.86
N ASP A 45 11.21 10.75 3.11
CA ASP A 45 12.23 10.01 2.36
C ASP A 45 12.49 8.63 2.98
N PHE A 46 13.19 7.78 2.23
CA PHE A 46 13.47 6.41 2.66
C PHE A 46 14.26 6.35 3.97
N GLN A 47 15.19 7.28 4.19
CA GLN A 47 16.00 7.30 5.41
C GLN A 47 15.13 7.62 6.64
N SER A 48 14.23 8.59 6.52
CA SER A 48 13.27 8.96 7.57
C SER A 48 12.36 7.78 7.90
N ILE A 49 11.85 7.07 6.88
CA ILE A 49 11.03 5.86 7.07
C ILE A 49 11.82 4.78 7.83
N VAL A 50 13.07 4.51 7.44
CA VAL A 50 13.93 3.54 8.13
C VAL A 50 14.14 3.92 9.60
N GLN A 51 14.34 5.21 9.89
CA GLN A 51 14.49 5.70 11.25
C GLN A 51 13.20 5.50 12.06
N HIS A 52 12.03 5.85 11.51
CA HIS A 52 10.75 5.61 12.16
C HIS A 52 10.50 4.11 12.45
N LEU A 53 10.89 3.22 11.53
CA LEU A 53 10.78 1.78 11.76
C LEU A 53 11.72 1.28 12.86
N ASN A 54 12.94 1.80 12.90
CA ASN A 54 13.91 1.44 13.93
C ASN A 54 13.41 1.86 15.31
N ASP A 55 12.85 3.06 15.42
CA ASP A 55 12.33 3.61 16.68
C ASP A 55 11.03 2.90 17.12
N ALA A 56 10.20 2.41 16.18
CA ALA A 56 8.97 1.71 16.51
C ALA A 56 9.19 0.22 16.87
N PHE A 57 10.11 -0.47 16.19
CA PHE A 57 10.22 -1.93 16.23
C PHE A 57 11.56 -2.47 16.74
N HIS A 58 12.58 -1.62 16.92
CA HIS A 58 13.88 -1.96 17.51
C HIS A 58 14.45 -3.32 17.04
N GLU A 59 14.52 -4.31 17.92
CA GLU A 59 15.08 -5.64 17.64
C GLU A 59 14.31 -6.39 16.54
N GLU A 60 12.98 -6.25 16.46
CA GLU A 60 12.14 -6.91 15.45
C GLU A 60 12.42 -6.41 14.02
N ALA A 61 12.93 -5.18 13.90
CA ALA A 61 13.30 -4.59 12.63
C ALA A 61 14.65 -5.06 12.12
N THR A 62 15.53 -5.59 12.97
CA THR A 62 16.94 -5.82 12.62
C THR A 62 17.10 -6.96 11.61
N PRO A 63 17.81 -6.77 10.46
CA PRO A 63 18.39 -5.52 9.96
C PRO A 63 17.36 -4.59 9.27
N VAL A 64 17.10 -3.43 9.87
CA VAL A 64 15.98 -2.54 9.49
C VAL A 64 16.12 -2.02 8.06
N VAL A 65 17.34 -1.68 7.64
CA VAL A 65 17.60 -1.17 6.29
C VAL A 65 17.27 -2.21 5.23
N GLU A 66 17.72 -3.46 5.41
CA GLU A 66 17.50 -4.54 4.44
C GLU A 66 16.02 -4.93 4.38
N ARG A 67 15.37 -5.03 5.54
CA ARG A 67 13.95 -5.37 5.63
C ARG A 67 13.07 -4.29 5.01
N SER A 68 13.36 -3.02 5.29
CA SER A 68 12.66 -1.87 4.69
C SER A 68 12.89 -1.82 3.18
N THR A 69 14.11 -2.10 2.72
CA THR A 69 14.43 -2.17 1.29
C THR A 69 13.63 -3.28 0.60
N ALA A 70 13.53 -4.46 1.20
CA ALA A 70 12.76 -5.57 0.66
C ALA A 70 11.26 -5.26 0.57
N ALA A 71 10.71 -4.62 1.61
CA ALA A 71 9.33 -4.17 1.65
C ALA A 71 9.01 -3.15 0.54
N VAL A 72 9.81 -2.08 0.45
CA VAL A 72 9.65 -1.04 -0.59
C VAL A 72 9.77 -1.64 -1.98
N ARG A 73 10.74 -2.52 -2.22
CA ARG A 73 10.87 -3.22 -3.51
C ARG A 73 9.63 -4.07 -3.82
N GLY A 74 9.07 -4.74 -2.82
CA GLY A 74 7.82 -5.49 -2.95
C GLY A 74 6.65 -4.60 -3.37
N PHE A 75 6.48 -3.44 -2.74
CA PHE A 75 5.43 -2.48 -3.10
C PHE A 75 5.60 -1.90 -4.51
N VAL A 76 6.84 -1.57 -4.90
CA VAL A 76 7.15 -1.11 -6.25
C VAL A 76 6.86 -2.19 -7.28
N ALA A 77 7.25 -3.45 -7.01
CA ALA A 77 6.98 -4.59 -7.89
C ALA A 77 5.47 -4.88 -8.04
N LEU A 78 4.68 -4.62 -6.99
CA LEU A 78 3.22 -4.70 -7.02
C LEU A 78 2.56 -3.51 -7.76
N GLY A 79 3.33 -2.47 -8.11
CA GLY A 79 2.82 -1.29 -8.80
C GLY A 79 1.99 -0.35 -7.90
N VAL A 80 2.09 -0.51 -6.57
CA VAL A 80 1.33 0.29 -5.59
C VAL A 80 2.14 1.40 -4.94
N MET A 81 3.44 1.48 -5.24
CA MET A 81 4.35 2.50 -4.74
C MET A 81 5.29 2.91 -5.85
N LYS A 82 5.67 4.19 -5.90
CA LYS A 82 6.65 4.71 -6.85
C LYS A 82 7.65 5.60 -6.12
N LEU A 83 8.93 5.35 -6.34
CA LEU A 83 10.01 6.19 -5.84
C LEU A 83 10.20 7.37 -6.79
N LEU A 84 10.19 8.57 -6.24
CA LEU A 84 10.39 9.81 -6.97
C LEU A 84 11.69 10.49 -6.51
N PRO A 85 12.40 11.20 -7.39
CA PRO A 85 13.44 12.12 -6.98
C PRO A 85 12.89 13.19 -6.04
N SER A 86 13.70 13.71 -5.13
CA SER A 86 13.29 14.74 -4.16
C SER A 86 12.79 16.05 -4.80
N THR A 87 13.07 16.27 -6.08
CA THR A 87 12.64 17.44 -6.86
C THR A 87 11.35 17.21 -7.65
N ALA A 88 10.82 15.99 -7.67
CA ALA A 88 9.65 15.63 -8.45
C ALA A 88 8.38 15.65 -7.59
N THR A 89 7.30 16.17 -8.18
CA THR A 89 5.97 16.15 -7.56
C THR A 89 5.15 15.01 -8.17
N PRO A 90 4.44 14.20 -7.36
CA PRO A 90 3.56 13.17 -7.90
C PRO A 90 2.47 13.81 -8.75
N SER A 91 2.12 13.18 -9.88
CA SER A 91 1.02 13.59 -10.74
C SER A 91 -0.33 13.00 -10.30
N TRP A 92 -0.38 12.38 -9.12
CA TRP A 92 -1.54 11.73 -8.52
C TRP A 92 -1.66 12.18 -7.05
N SER A 93 -2.86 12.11 -6.48
CA SER A 93 -3.05 12.40 -5.05
C SER A 93 -2.56 11.24 -4.19
N THR A 94 -1.89 11.58 -3.08
CA THR A 94 -1.47 10.66 -2.02
C THR A 94 -2.33 10.79 -0.76
N ASP A 95 -3.45 11.55 -0.83
CA ASP A 95 -4.31 11.78 0.32
C ASP A 95 -5.01 10.48 0.77
N PRO A 96 -5.11 10.24 2.09
CA PRO A 96 -5.72 9.04 2.63
C PRO A 96 -7.21 8.94 2.25
N GLY A 97 -7.66 7.72 1.98
CA GLY A 97 -9.08 7.42 1.71
C GLY A 97 -9.54 7.68 0.27
N LEU A 98 -8.69 8.26 -0.59
CA LEU A 98 -9.01 8.43 -2.01
C LEU A 98 -8.75 7.14 -2.79
N VAL A 99 -9.67 6.79 -3.68
CA VAL A 99 -9.47 5.71 -4.65
C VAL A 99 -8.75 6.29 -5.86
N PRO A 100 -7.58 5.74 -6.25
CA PRO A 100 -6.82 6.24 -7.39
C PRO A 100 -7.61 6.22 -8.70
N GLU A 101 -7.34 7.18 -9.58
CA GLU A 101 -7.96 7.24 -10.90
C GLU A 101 -7.76 5.94 -11.69
N GLY A 102 -8.86 5.41 -12.24
CA GLY A 102 -8.85 4.16 -13.01
C GLY A 102 -9.05 2.88 -12.20
N GLN A 103 -9.21 2.96 -10.87
CA GLN A 103 -9.68 1.83 -10.06
C GLN A 103 -11.19 1.92 -9.80
N THR A 104 -11.89 0.79 -9.89
CA THR A 104 -13.36 0.70 -9.68
C THR A 104 -13.69 0.14 -8.29
N ILE A 105 -12.84 0.40 -7.30
CA ILE A 105 -13.04 -0.05 -5.93
C ILE A 105 -14.11 0.83 -5.26
N VAL A 106 -15.02 0.21 -4.50
CA VAL A 106 -16.02 0.95 -3.72
C VAL A 106 -15.30 1.79 -2.67
N GLN A 107 -15.46 3.13 -2.77
CA GLN A 107 -14.97 4.06 -1.76
C GLN A 107 -15.54 3.69 -0.40
N ARG A 108 -14.66 3.62 0.61
CA ARG A 108 -15.09 3.35 1.98
C ARG A 108 -15.82 4.59 2.51
N PRO A 109 -17.02 4.46 3.09
CA PRO A 109 -17.69 5.58 3.71
C PRO A 109 -16.89 6.09 4.91
N PRO A 110 -16.84 7.43 5.14
CA PRO A 110 -15.98 8.06 6.15
C PRO A 110 -16.35 7.74 7.61
N ASP A 111 -17.49 7.11 7.86
CA ASP A 111 -18.03 6.86 9.22
C ASP A 111 -17.47 5.59 9.90
N MET A 112 -16.46 4.93 9.32
CA MET A 112 -15.84 3.73 9.89
C MET A 112 -14.46 3.96 10.53
N ASP A 113 -13.98 5.20 10.61
CA ASP A 113 -12.67 5.53 11.21
C ASP A 113 -12.71 5.66 12.75
N GLN A 114 -13.86 5.44 13.40
CA GLN A 114 -14.05 5.62 14.85
C GLN A 114 -13.77 4.38 15.71
N TRP A 115 -13.27 3.29 15.13
CA TRP A 115 -12.99 2.05 15.87
C TRP A 115 -11.56 1.60 15.61
N SER A 116 -10.60 2.25 16.25
CA SER A 116 -9.29 1.70 16.60
C SER A 116 -8.86 2.26 17.95
#